data_AF-A0A381KN57-F1
#
_entry.id   AF-A0A381KN57-F1
#
_cell.length_a   1.000
_cell.length_b   1.000
_cell.length_c   1.000
_cell.angle_alpha   90.00
_cell.angle_beta   90.00
_cell.angle_gamma   90.00
#
_symmetry.space_group_name_H-M   'P 1'
#
loop_
_entity.id
_entity.type
_entity.pdbx_description
1 polymer ?
#
loop_
_entity_poly.entity_id
_entity_poly.type
_entity_poly.pdbx_seq_one_letter_code
_entity_poly.pdbx_strand_id
1 'polypeptide(L)' 'MNQVVLVGRLTRDPELRYIPGTGTPVASFTIAIDRDYVKKDGSKELILYLLK' A
#
# COMPACT_ATOMS: atom_id res chain seq x y z
N MET A 1 -8.17 -18.79 -7.44
CA MET A 1 -8.76 -17.43 -7.41
C MET A 1 -7.91 -16.57 -6.50
N ASN A 2 -7.31 -15.47 -6.98
CA ASN A 2 -6.54 -14.54 -6.13
C ASN A 2 -7.07 -13.13 -6.37
N GLN A 3 -7.70 -12.54 -5.35
CA GLN A 3 -8.26 -11.19 -5.39
C GLN A 3 -7.94 -10.49 -4.07
N VAL A 4 -7.42 -9.27 -4.15
CA VAL A 4 -7.04 -8.47 -2.99
C VAL A 4 -7.71 -7.10 -3.11
N VAL A 5 -8.41 -6.67 -2.05
CA VAL A 5 -9.03 -5.35 -1.93
C VAL A 5 -8.44 -4.68 -0.70
N LEU A 6 -7.89 -3.47 -0.86
CA LEU A 6 -7.24 -2.70 0.21
C LEU A 6 -7.87 -1.31 0.28
N VAL A 7 -8.20 -0.85 1.49
CA VAL A 7 -8.71 0.49 1.76
C VAL A 7 -7.88 1.09 2.89
N GLY A 8 -7.36 2.29 2.70
CA GLY A 8 -6.50 2.95 3.69
C GLY A 8 -6.07 4.34 3.22
N ARG A 9 -5.04 4.89 3.87
CA ARG A 9 -4.52 6.24 3.57
C ARG A 9 -3.14 6.17 2.90
N LEU A 10 -2.90 7.06 1.94
CA LEU A 10 -1.58 7.25 1.37
C LEU A 10 -0.66 7.89 2.42
N THR A 11 0.54 7.31 2.59
CA THR A 11 1.55 7.84 3.53
C THR A 11 2.43 8.93 2.92
N ARG A 12 2.45 9.00 1.59
CA ARG A 12 3.16 9.99 0.76
C ARG A 12 2.52 10.01 -0.63
N ASP A 13 2.91 10.99 -1.44
CA ASP A 13 2.49 11.05 -2.83
C ASP A 13 3.00 9.85 -3.64
N PRO A 14 2.21 9.32 -4.59
CA PRO A 14 2.64 8.24 -5.48
C PRO A 14 3.84 8.62 -6.34
N GLU A 15 4.81 7.70 -6.45
CA GLU A 15 5.98 7.85 -7.31
C GLU A 15 5.68 7.26 -8.70
N LEU A 16 5.61 8.11 -9.73
CA LEU A 16 5.41 7.69 -11.11
C LEU A 16 6.76 7.43 -11.80
N ARG A 17 6.91 6.24 -12.39
CA ARG A 17 8.09 5.85 -13.17
C ARG A 17 7.66 5.26 -14.50
N TYR A 18 8.49 5.41 -15.52
CA TYR A 18 8.29 4.77 -16.81
C TYR A 18 9.26 3.61 -16.97
N ILE A 19 8.76 2.46 -17.40
CA ILE A 19 9.61 1.30 -17.68
C ILE A 19 10.45 1.62 -18.93
N PRO A 20 11.79 1.61 -18.83
CA PRO A 20 12.65 1.82 -19.99
C PRO A 20 12.39 0.75 -21.06
N GLY A 21 12.31 1.15 -22.32
CA GLY A 21 12.07 0.27 -23.47
C GLY A 21 10.60 0.16 -23.88
N THR A 22 9.65 0.00 -22.95
CA THR A 22 8.22 -0.07 -23.29
C THR A 22 7.48 1.26 -23.14
N GLY A 23 8.00 2.19 -22.33
CA GLY A 23 7.35 3.46 -22.04
C GLY A 23 6.08 3.31 -21.19
N THR A 24 5.88 2.17 -20.55
CA THR A 24 4.69 1.91 -19.72
C THR A 24 4.79 2.69 -18.41
N PRO A 25 3.79 3.53 -18.06
CA PRO A 25 3.74 4.20 -16.76
C PRO A 25 3.40 3.23 -15.63
N VAL A 26 4.16 3.30 -14.54
CA VAL A 26 3.97 2.52 -13.32
C VAL A 26 4.02 3.47 -12.12
N ALA A 27 2.99 3.43 -11.29
CA ALA A 27 2.92 4.24 -10.07
C ALA A 27 3.14 3.36 -8.85
N SER A 28 4.16 3.67 -8.05
CA SER A 28 4.39 3.03 -6.76
C SER A 28 3.87 3.91 -5.64
N PHE A 29 3.07 3.35 -4.75
CA PHE A 29 2.56 4.08 -3.60
C PHE A 29 2.43 3.17 -2.40
N THR A 30 2.36 3.81 -1.24
CA THR A 30 2.39 3.12 0.03
C THR A 30 1.15 3.50 0.84
N ILE A 31 0.31 2.49 1.10
CA ILE A 31 -0.92 2.66 1.90
C ILE A 31 -0.66 2.20 3.33
N ALA A 32 -1.02 3.05 4.28
CA ALA A 32 -1.21 2.67 5.66
C ALA A 32 -2.65 2.19 5.85
N ILE A 33 -2.78 0.95 6.32
CA ILE A 33 -4.06 0.32 6.63
C ILE A 33 -4.14 0.13 8.14
N ASP A 34 -5.10 0.79 8.76
CA ASP A 34 -5.47 0.52 10.14
C ASP A 34 -6.20 -0.82 10.16
N ARG A 35 -5.65 -1.84 10.84
CA ARG A 35 -6.40 -3.06 11.11
C ARG A 35 -7.10 -2.93 12.45
N ASP A 36 -8.38 -3.29 12.51
CA ASP A 36 -9.12 -3.49 13.78
C ASP A 36 -8.68 -4.78 14.54
N TYR A 37 -7.43 -5.21 14.39
CA TYR A 37 -6.91 -6.34 15.16
C TYR A 37 -6.27 -5.82 16.45
N VAL A 38 -7.10 -5.69 17.49
CA VAL A 38 -6.64 -5.43 18.85
C VAL A 38 -5.82 -6.64 19.30
N LYS A 39 -4.50 -6.53 19.35
CA LYS A 39 -3.68 -7.50 20.09
C LYS A 39 -4.16 -7.48 21.54
N LYS A 40 -4.06 -8.62 22.26
CA LYS A 40 -4.46 -8.72 23.67
C LYS A 40 -3.79 -7.69 24.61
N ASP A 41 -2.77 -6.95 24.13
CA ASP A 41 -2.05 -5.88 24.82
C ASP A 41 -2.55 -4.45 24.52
N GLY A 42 -3.54 -4.26 23.65
CA GLY A 42 -4.12 -2.96 23.31
C GLY A 42 -3.35 -2.11 22.30
N SER A 43 -2.26 -2.62 21.70
CA SER A 43 -1.49 -1.88 20.70
C SER A 43 -2.13 -1.92 19.30
N LYS A 44 -2.24 -0.75 18.64
CA LYS A 44 -2.66 -0.63 17.23
C LYS A 44 -1.43 -0.75 16.33
N GLU A 45 -1.40 -1.75 15.46
CA GLU A 45 -0.32 -1.94 14.49
C GLU A 45 -0.68 -1.31 13.15
N LEU A 46 0.10 -0.32 12.72
CA LEU A 46 0.04 0.23 11.38
C LEU A 46 0.89 -0.65 10.46
N ILE A 47 0.25 -1.28 9.47
CA ILE A 47 0.98 -2.09 8.48
C ILE A 47 1.03 -1.34 7.16
N LEU A 48 2.24 -1.26 6.65
CA LEU A 48 2.59 -0.51 5.47
C LEU A 48 2.68 -1.47 4.28
N TYR A 49 1.77 -1.32 3.31
CA TYR A 49 1.81 -2.12 2.08
C TYR A 49 2.38 -1.28 0.94
N LEU A 50 3.46 -1.77 0.33
CA LEU A 50 4.02 -1.21 -0.91
C LEU A 50 3.36 -1.89 -2.10
N LEU A 51 2.63 -1.11 -2.90
CA LEU A 51 2.06 -1.55 -4.17
C LEU A 51 2.90 -0.97 -5.31
N LYS A 52 3.23 -1.81 -6.29
CA LYS A 52 4.02 -1.47 -7.48
C LYS A 52 3.17 -1.68 -8.72
#